data_AF-A0A2V6GQ03-F1
#
_entry.id   AF-A0A2V6GQ03-F1
#
_cell.length_a   1.000
_cell.length_b   1.000
_cell.length_c   1.000
_cell.angle_alpha   90.00
_cell.angle_beta   90.00
_cell.angle_gamma   90.00
#
_symmetry.space_group_name_H-M   'P 1'
#
loop_
_entity.id
_entity.type
_entity.pdbx_description
1 polymer ?
#
loop_
_entity_poly.entity_id
_entity_poly.type
_entity_poly.pdbx_seq_one_letter_code
_entity_poly.pdbx_strand_id
1 'polypeptide(L)'
;MIKRLVLLRLTACLIFAVPVAARAQETPAPTPSLPASVEKAKWFDPAAATQAWLATVPADKRAKSDAYFEGGYWLILWNFLAIVAISIFLLQSRISARLRDFAERTTAFKAMQVVSYGIPYFILAWVLSFPLNAYEYFFREHQYGMATQNFAQWFREELIGLSVTLVAGAILLIAL
;
A
#
# COMPACT_ATOMS: atom_id res chain seq x y z
N MET A 1 3.25 22.83 -27.67
CA MET A 1 3.41 23.27 -26.27
C MET A 1 2.53 22.51 -25.27
N ILE A 2 1.26 22.27 -25.55
CA ILE A 2 0.30 21.57 -24.64
C ILE A 2 0.79 20.17 -24.21
N LYS A 3 1.35 19.38 -25.13
CA LYS A 3 1.91 18.05 -24.81
C LYS A 3 3.12 18.09 -23.85
N ARG A 4 3.94 19.15 -23.90
CA ARG A 4 5.08 19.34 -22.99
C ARG A 4 4.63 19.75 -21.58
N LEU A 5 3.55 20.52 -21.47
CA LEU A 5 2.97 20.91 -20.18
C LEU A 5 2.25 19.74 -19.49
N VAL A 6 1.53 18.90 -20.25
CA VAL A 6 0.92 17.66 -19.73
C VAL A 6 2.00 16.68 -19.29
N LEU A 7 3.08 16.53 -20.08
CA LEU A 7 4.22 15.71 -19.68
C LEU A 7 4.89 16.25 -18.41
N LEU A 8 5.11 17.56 -18.29
CA LEU A 8 5.71 18.19 -17.11
C LEU A 8 4.85 18.04 -15.83
N ARG A 9 3.51 18.04 -15.97
CA ARG A 9 2.57 17.81 -14.86
C ARG A 9 2.50 16.33 -14.45
N LEU A 10 2.60 15.41 -15.40
CA LEU A 10 2.78 13.98 -15.13
C LEU A 10 4.09 13.69 -14.39
N THR A 11 5.19 14.36 -14.75
CA THR A 11 6.47 14.19 -14.04
C THR A 11 6.46 14.75 -12.62
N ALA A 12 5.71 15.82 -12.35
CA ALA A 12 5.58 16.38 -11.00
C ALA A 12 4.74 15.50 -10.06
N CYS A 13 3.81 14.71 -10.61
CA CYS A 13 2.97 13.80 -9.83
C CYS A 13 3.68 12.48 -9.48
N LEU A 14 4.59 12.00 -10.33
CA LEU A 14 5.36 10.78 -10.08
C LEU A 14 6.34 10.88 -8.90
N ILE A 15 6.61 12.10 -8.41
CA ILE A 15 7.50 12.34 -7.26
C ILE A 15 6.82 11.99 -5.93
N PHE A 16 5.48 11.88 -5.88
CA PHE A 16 4.75 11.47 -4.68
C PHE A 16 4.52 9.95 -4.55
N ALA A 17 4.92 9.15 -5.55
CA ALA A 17 4.78 7.70 -5.55
C ALA A 17 6.12 6.97 -5.35
N VAL A 18 7.15 7.65 -4.86
CA VAL A 18 8.35 6.97 -4.39
C VAL A 18 7.99 6.38 -3.02
N PRO A 19 7.91 5.05 -2.86
CA PRO A 19 7.90 4.48 -1.53
C PRO A 19 9.15 5.02 -0.83
N VAL A 20 8.97 5.74 0.28
CA VAL A 20 10.06 5.90 1.23
C VAL A 20 10.53 4.47 1.51
N ALA A 21 11.67 4.10 0.95
CA ALA A 21 12.33 2.88 1.33
C ALA A 21 12.52 3.02 2.83
N ALA A 22 11.75 2.25 3.61
CA ALA A 22 11.91 2.21 5.05
C ALA A 22 13.39 1.94 5.28
N ARG A 23 14.12 2.94 5.81
CA ARG A 23 15.46 2.70 6.27
C ARG A 23 15.31 1.68 7.39
N ALA A 24 15.87 0.49 7.18
CA ALA A 24 15.98 -0.49 8.25
C ALA A 24 16.63 0.22 9.44
N GLN A 25 15.92 0.28 10.56
CA GLN A 25 16.48 0.75 11.79
C GLN A 25 17.52 -0.29 12.21
N GLU A 26 18.80 0.02 12.01
CA GLU A 26 19.90 -0.77 12.54
C GLU A 26 19.78 -0.73 14.05
N THR A 27 19.21 -1.79 14.62
CA THR A 27 19.31 -2.04 16.06
C THR A 27 20.81 -2.24 16.32
N PRO A 28 21.42 -1.60 17.33
CA PRO A 28 22.83 -1.84 17.64
C PRO A 28 23.05 -3.34 17.80
N ALA A 29 23.73 -3.95 16.83
CA ALA A 29 24.13 -5.34 16.93
C ALA A 29 25.00 -5.48 18.19
N PRO A 30 24.83 -6.53 19.01
CA PRO A 30 25.75 -6.80 20.10
C PRO A 30 27.16 -6.83 19.50
N THR A 31 28.04 -5.96 19.99
CA THR A 31 29.40 -5.80 19.47
C THR A 31 30.12 -7.14 19.61
N PRO A 32 30.49 -7.82 18.52
CA PRO A 32 31.28 -9.04 18.63
C PRO A 32 32.68 -8.59 19.06
N SER A 33 33.06 -8.87 20.30
CA SER A 33 34.46 -8.76 20.73
C SER A 33 35.26 -9.81 19.96
N LEU A 34 35.83 -9.43 18.81
CA LEU A 34 36.76 -10.27 18.08
C LEU A 34 38.10 -10.27 18.82
N PRO A 35 38.61 -11.44 19.30
CA PRO A 35 39.97 -11.50 19.79
C PRO A 35 40.93 -11.17 18.65
N ALA A 36 41.90 -10.30 18.94
CA ALA A 36 42.94 -9.88 18.01
C ALA A 36 43.83 -11.09 17.64
N SER A 37 43.44 -11.83 16.62
CA SER A 37 44.27 -12.79 15.90
C SER A 37 43.61 -13.01 14.54
N VAL A 38 43.98 -12.19 13.56
CA VAL A 38 43.71 -12.45 12.14
C VAL A 38 44.63 -13.60 11.72
N GLU A 39 44.32 -14.81 12.20
CA GLU A 39 45.02 -16.01 11.80
C GLU A 39 44.31 -16.57 10.56
N LYS A 40 44.91 -16.25 9.39
CA LYS A 40 44.53 -16.68 8.04
C LYS A 40 43.08 -16.36 7.65
N ALA A 41 42.94 -15.47 6.67
CA ALA A 41 41.75 -15.38 5.82
C ALA A 41 41.53 -16.71 5.07
N LYS A 42 40.99 -17.71 5.78
CA LYS A 42 40.18 -18.76 5.19
C LYS A 42 39.04 -18.00 4.53
N TRP A 43 38.91 -18.16 3.21
CA TRP A 43 37.81 -17.61 2.40
C TRP A 43 36.55 -17.40 3.25
N PHE A 44 36.20 -16.14 3.52
CA PHE A 44 34.96 -15.82 4.22
C PHE A 44 33.83 -16.19 3.27
N ASP A 45 33.11 -17.26 3.58
CA ASP A 45 31.91 -17.65 2.86
C ASP A 45 30.71 -16.94 3.49
N PRO A 46 30.14 -15.91 2.84
CA PRO A 46 29.00 -15.18 3.38
C PRO A 46 27.77 -16.07 3.53
N ALA A 47 27.61 -17.09 2.68
CA ALA A 47 26.47 -18.00 2.73
C ALA A 47 26.54 -18.89 3.98
N ALA A 48 27.71 -19.47 4.27
CA ALA A 48 27.93 -20.27 5.48
C ALA A 48 27.76 -19.44 6.77
N ALA A 49 28.29 -18.21 6.79
CA ALA A 49 28.11 -17.29 7.91
C ALA A 49 26.63 -16.91 8.12
N THR A 50 25.89 -16.68 7.04
CA THR A 50 24.45 -16.38 7.08
C THR A 50 23.64 -17.57 7.57
N GLN A 51 23.96 -18.79 7.13
CA GLN A 51 23.29 -20.00 7.61
C GLN A 51 23.55 -20.25 9.09
N ALA A 52 24.79 -20.06 9.55
CA ALA A 52 25.13 -20.16 10.97
C ALA A 52 24.35 -19.13 11.81
N TRP A 53 24.16 -17.91 11.30
CA TRP A 53 23.32 -16.91 11.94
C TRP A 53 21.82 -17.28 11.91
N LEU A 54 21.28 -17.71 10.77
CA LEU A 54 19.88 -18.14 10.64
C LEU A 54 19.54 -19.32 11.55
N ALA A 55 20.51 -20.21 11.80
CA ALA A 55 20.38 -21.32 12.74
C ALA A 55 20.17 -20.84 14.19
N THR A 56 20.58 -19.61 14.53
CA THR A 56 20.31 -19.01 15.86
C THR A 56 18.86 -18.57 16.03
N VAL A 57 18.11 -18.39 14.92
CA VAL A 57 16.71 -17.95 14.98
C VAL A 57 15.82 -19.11 15.43
N PRO A 58 15.01 -18.95 16.49
CA PRO A 58 14.08 -19.97 16.96
C PRO A 58 13.13 -20.45 15.84
N ALA A 59 12.88 -21.76 15.80
CA ALA A 59 12.11 -22.37 14.70
C ALA A 59 10.65 -21.90 14.67
N ASP A 60 10.05 -21.61 15.82
CA ASP A 60 8.71 -21.05 15.96
C ASP A 60 8.61 -19.64 15.35
N LYS A 61 9.65 -18.81 15.53
CA LYS A 61 9.71 -17.46 14.96
C LYS A 61 9.87 -17.49 13.45
N ARG A 62 10.70 -18.40 12.93
CA ARG A 62 10.82 -18.63 11.48
C ARG A 62 9.49 -19.08 10.87
N ALA A 63 8.87 -20.13 11.42
CA ALA A 63 7.59 -20.62 10.91
C ALA A 63 6.48 -19.55 10.91
N LYS A 64 6.41 -18.72 11.98
CA LYS A 64 5.45 -17.61 12.04
C LYS A 64 5.73 -16.55 10.97
N SER A 65 7.00 -16.22 10.74
CA SER A 65 7.44 -15.31 9.69
C SER A 65 7.09 -15.85 8.31
N ASP A 66 7.43 -17.10 8.02
CA ASP A 66 7.18 -17.73 6.73
C ASP A 66 5.67 -17.75 6.42
N ALA A 67 4.84 -18.17 7.39
CA ALA A 67 3.38 -18.16 7.23
C ALA A 67 2.83 -16.74 6.98
N TYR A 68 3.40 -15.72 7.63
CA TYR A 68 3.01 -14.33 7.38
C TYR A 68 3.33 -13.93 5.95
N PHE A 69 4.56 -14.15 5.48
CA PHE A 69 4.99 -13.76 4.14
C PHE A 69 4.27 -14.55 3.04
N GLU A 70 4.08 -15.86 3.20
CA GLU A 70 3.31 -16.70 2.28
C GLU A 70 1.87 -16.21 2.13
N GLY A 71 1.21 -15.87 3.25
CA GLY A 71 -0.11 -15.25 3.22
C GLY A 71 -0.12 -13.92 2.47
N GLY A 72 0.97 -13.15 2.55
CA GLY A 72 1.17 -11.92 1.79
C GLY A 72 1.23 -12.15 0.28
N TYR A 73 1.90 -13.21 -0.16
CA TYR A 73 1.94 -13.56 -1.59
C TYR A 73 0.56 -13.94 -2.13
N TRP A 74 -0.24 -14.68 -1.35
CA TRP A 74 -1.62 -14.97 -1.71
C TRP A 74 -2.50 -13.71 -1.76
N LEU A 75 -2.26 -12.74 -0.88
CA LEU A 75 -2.97 -11.47 -0.90
C LEU A 75 -2.72 -10.66 -2.18
N ILE A 76 -1.55 -10.78 -2.82
CA ILE A 76 -1.31 -10.15 -4.13
C ILE A 76 -2.35 -10.64 -5.16
N LEU A 77 -2.59 -11.96 -5.21
CA LEU A 77 -3.58 -12.55 -6.11
C LEU A 77 -5.00 -12.08 -5.74
N TRP A 78 -5.36 -12.11 -4.45
CA TRP A 78 -6.70 -11.70 -4.01
C TRP A 78 -6.97 -10.22 -4.25
N ASN A 79 -5.98 -9.35 -4.04
CA ASN A 79 -6.06 -7.93 -4.36
C ASN A 79 -6.27 -7.71 -5.85
N PHE A 80 -5.54 -8.43 -6.70
CA PHE A 80 -5.75 -8.39 -8.15
C PHE A 80 -7.17 -8.81 -8.52
N LEU A 81 -7.63 -9.96 -8.02
CA LEU A 81 -8.98 -10.47 -8.30
C LEU A 81 -10.07 -9.51 -7.83
N ALA A 82 -9.91 -8.91 -6.65
CA ALA A 82 -10.84 -7.91 -6.13
C ALA A 82 -10.89 -6.68 -7.02
N ILE A 83 -9.75 -6.13 -7.44
CA ILE A 83 -9.69 -4.98 -8.35
C ILE A 83 -10.38 -5.29 -9.68
N VAL A 84 -10.13 -6.48 -10.26
CA VAL A 84 -10.79 -6.93 -11.50
C VAL A 84 -12.30 -7.06 -11.30
N ALA A 85 -12.74 -7.72 -10.23
CA ALA A 85 -14.15 -7.92 -9.93
C ALA A 85 -14.88 -6.59 -9.73
N ILE A 86 -14.30 -5.67 -8.96
CA ILE A 86 -14.83 -4.32 -8.73
C ILE A 86 -14.91 -3.55 -10.06
N SER A 87 -13.87 -3.62 -10.89
CA SER A 87 -13.84 -2.94 -12.19
C SER A 87 -14.94 -3.46 -13.13
N ILE A 88 -15.11 -4.79 -13.21
CA ILE A 88 -16.18 -5.41 -14.00
C ILE A 88 -17.55 -5.00 -13.46
N PHE A 89 -17.74 -5.04 -12.13
CA PHE A 89 -18.98 -4.63 -11.49
C PHE A 89 -19.35 -3.17 -11.80
N LEU A 90 -18.40 -2.24 -11.68
CA LEU A 90 -18.62 -0.83 -11.99
C LEU A 90 -18.92 -0.59 -13.48
N LEU A 91 -18.28 -1.37 -14.37
CA LEU A 91 -18.52 -1.29 -15.81
C LEU A 91 -19.91 -1.82 -16.18
N GLN A 92 -20.29 -3.01 -15.67
CA GLN A 92 -21.56 -3.67 -15.97
C GLN A 92 -22.75 -2.93 -15.37
N SER A 93 -22.61 -2.40 -14.15
CA SER A 93 -23.67 -1.62 -13.48
C SER A 93 -23.93 -0.25 -14.12
N ARG A 94 -23.02 0.20 -15.01
CA ARG A 94 -23.03 1.53 -15.65
C ARG A 94 -23.10 2.68 -14.63
N ILE A 95 -22.67 2.44 -13.39
CA ILE A 95 -22.68 3.46 -12.32
C ILE A 95 -21.83 4.67 -12.75
N SER A 96 -20.69 4.45 -13.40
CA SER A 96 -19.84 5.53 -13.90
C SER A 96 -20.55 6.42 -14.93
N ALA A 97 -21.42 5.85 -15.77
CA ALA A 97 -22.21 6.65 -16.72
C ALA A 97 -23.23 7.51 -15.97
N ARG A 98 -23.97 6.92 -15.03
CA ARG A 98 -24.95 7.65 -14.20
C ARG A 98 -24.29 8.77 -13.38
N LEU A 99 -23.09 8.52 -12.87
CA LEU A 99 -22.35 9.50 -12.09
C LEU A 99 -21.85 10.66 -12.94
N ARG A 100 -21.46 10.39 -14.18
CA ARG A 100 -21.13 11.43 -15.17
C ARG A 100 -22.37 12.27 -15.50
N ASP A 101 -23.48 11.63 -15.83
CA ASP A 101 -24.73 12.33 -16.15
C ASP A 101 -25.18 13.21 -14.97
N PHE A 102 -25.03 12.72 -13.74
CA PHE A 102 -25.28 13.51 -12.53
C PHE A 102 -24.35 14.71 -12.41
N ALA A 103 -23.04 14.52 -12.63
CA ALA A 103 -22.05 15.60 -12.54
C ALA A 103 -22.32 16.70 -13.59
N GLU A 104 -22.61 16.31 -14.84
CA GLU A 104 -22.94 17.24 -15.93
C GLU A 104 -24.22 18.04 -15.67
N ARG A 105 -25.22 17.42 -15.04
CA ARG A 105 -26.48 18.10 -14.67
C ARG A 105 -26.33 19.06 -13.49
N THR A 106 -25.39 18.79 -12.59
CA THR A 106 -25.23 19.57 -11.35
C THR A 106 -24.53 20.91 -11.60
N THR A 107 -23.61 20.97 -12.58
CA THR A 107 -22.82 22.19 -12.80
C THR A 107 -22.28 22.27 -14.23
N ALA A 108 -22.20 23.49 -14.76
CA ALA A 108 -21.57 23.76 -16.06
C ALA A 108 -20.04 23.90 -15.97
N PHE A 109 -19.48 24.05 -14.76
CA PHE A 109 -18.04 24.21 -14.57
C PHE A 109 -17.31 22.87 -14.62
N LYS A 110 -16.45 22.67 -15.62
CA LYS A 110 -15.71 21.41 -15.83
C LYS A 110 -14.97 20.91 -14.59
N ALA A 111 -14.30 21.79 -13.85
CA ALA A 111 -13.60 21.40 -12.62
C ALA A 111 -14.56 20.85 -11.55
N MET A 112 -15.75 21.44 -11.43
CA MET A 112 -16.77 21.00 -10.48
C MET A 112 -17.45 19.70 -10.94
N GLN A 113 -17.58 19.47 -12.25
CA GLN A 113 -18.01 18.17 -12.79
C GLN A 113 -17.02 17.06 -12.44
N VAL A 114 -15.72 17.32 -12.59
CA VAL A 114 -14.65 16.36 -12.24
C VAL A 114 -14.71 15.99 -10.76
N VAL A 115 -14.89 16.97 -9.86
CA VAL A 115 -15.03 16.71 -8.42
C VAL A 115 -16.32 15.94 -8.10
N SER A 116 -17.44 16.34 -8.71
CA SER A 116 -18.75 15.71 -8.51
C SER A 116 -18.79 14.26 -8.99
N TYR A 117 -17.97 13.92 -9.99
CA TYR A 117 -17.74 12.55 -10.43
C TYR A 117 -16.70 11.82 -9.56
N GLY A 118 -15.56 12.47 -9.29
CA GLY A 118 -14.41 11.85 -8.65
C GLY A 118 -14.66 11.44 -7.20
N ILE A 119 -15.30 12.31 -6.41
CA ILE A 119 -15.55 12.03 -4.98
C ILE A 119 -16.43 10.77 -4.80
N PRO A 120 -17.63 10.66 -5.41
CA PRO A 120 -18.45 9.48 -5.20
C PRO A 120 -17.83 8.23 -5.81
N TYR A 121 -17.07 8.36 -6.90
CA TYR A 121 -16.33 7.24 -7.47
C TYR A 121 -15.29 6.68 -6.50
N PHE A 122 -14.48 7.56 -5.87
CA PHE A 122 -13.49 7.13 -4.87
C PHE A 122 -14.14 6.52 -3.63
N ILE A 123 -15.24 7.10 -3.13
CA ILE A 123 -15.99 6.53 -2.01
C ILE A 123 -16.50 5.14 -2.38
N LEU A 124 -17.08 4.98 -3.57
CA LEU A 124 -17.60 3.70 -4.03
C LEU A 124 -16.49 2.64 -4.14
N ALA A 125 -15.35 3.01 -4.72
CA ALA A 125 -14.19 2.12 -4.80
C ALA A 125 -13.68 1.74 -3.40
N TRP A 126 -13.59 2.69 -2.48
CA TRP A 126 -13.19 2.45 -1.10
C TRP A 126 -14.15 1.49 -0.39
N VAL A 127 -15.46 1.70 -0.49
CA VAL A 127 -16.47 0.81 0.10
C VAL A 127 -16.40 -0.61 -0.46
N LEU A 128 -16.21 -0.74 -1.78
CA LEU A 128 -16.14 -2.06 -2.42
C LEU A 128 -14.86 -2.82 -2.06
N SER A 129 -13.74 -2.12 -1.88
CA SER A 129 -12.47 -2.71 -1.44
C SER A 129 -12.38 -2.90 0.07
N PHE A 130 -13.24 -2.24 0.85
CA PHE A 130 -13.19 -2.22 2.31
C PHE A 130 -13.13 -3.61 2.97
N PRO A 131 -13.92 -4.62 2.56
CA PRO A 131 -13.87 -5.94 3.20
C PRO A 131 -12.49 -6.59 3.13
N LEU A 132 -11.79 -6.46 2.00
CA LEU A 132 -10.44 -7.00 1.81
C LEU A 132 -9.40 -6.17 2.56
N ASN A 133 -9.50 -4.84 2.53
CA ASN A 133 -8.63 -3.95 3.31
C ASN A 133 -8.74 -4.21 4.82
N ALA A 134 -9.95 -4.40 5.34
CA ALA A 134 -10.15 -4.74 6.76
C ALA A 134 -9.50 -6.08 7.11
N TYR A 135 -9.60 -7.08 6.22
CA TYR A 135 -8.91 -8.35 6.41
C TYR A 135 -7.39 -8.19 6.44
N GLU A 136 -6.82 -7.51 5.44
CA GLU A 136 -5.37 -7.35 5.28
C GLU A 136 -4.75 -6.51 6.40
N TYR A 137 -5.32 -5.34 6.69
CA TYR A 137 -4.69 -4.33 7.55
C TYR A 137 -5.18 -4.35 9.01
N PHE A 138 -6.33 -4.97 9.30
CA PHE A 138 -6.82 -5.11 10.67
C PHE A 138 -6.74 -6.55 11.14
N PHE A 139 -7.50 -7.47 10.54
CA PHE A 139 -7.63 -8.83 11.07
C PHE A 139 -6.32 -9.61 11.01
N ARG A 140 -5.63 -9.60 9.86
CA ARG A 140 -4.36 -10.30 9.69
C ARG A 140 -3.28 -9.71 10.60
N GLU A 141 -3.13 -8.40 10.65
CA GLU A 141 -2.15 -7.76 11.54
C GLU A 141 -2.36 -8.12 13.03
N HIS A 142 -3.61 -8.23 13.47
CA HIS A 142 -3.93 -8.69 14.83
C HIS A 142 -3.64 -10.18 15.05
N GLN A 143 -3.92 -11.04 14.06
CA GLN A 143 -3.61 -12.48 14.15
C GLN A 143 -2.10 -12.72 14.35
N TYR A 144 -1.25 -11.89 13.72
CA TYR A 144 0.20 -12.00 13.88
C TYR A 144 0.74 -11.16 15.03
N GLY A 145 -0.09 -10.38 15.73
CA GLY A 145 0.30 -9.54 16.86
C GLY A 145 1.16 -8.33 16.45
N MET A 146 1.00 -7.86 15.21
CA MET A 146 1.71 -6.70 14.65
C MET A 146 0.95 -5.38 14.90
N ALA A 147 -0.38 -5.45 15.08
CA ALA A 147 -1.21 -4.31 15.44
C ALA A 147 -1.65 -4.35 16.91
N THR A 148 -1.65 -3.19 17.58
CA THR A 148 -2.08 -3.00 18.97
C THR A 148 -3.34 -2.11 19.10
N GLN A 149 -3.71 -1.43 18.02
CA GLN A 149 -4.84 -0.50 17.97
C GLN A 149 -6.18 -1.23 17.89
N ASN A 150 -7.20 -0.69 18.56
CA ASN A 150 -8.55 -1.26 18.44
C ASN A 150 -9.21 -0.87 17.10
N PHE A 151 -10.34 -1.51 16.77
CA PHE A 151 -11.03 -1.28 15.50
C PHE A 151 -11.43 0.18 15.27
N ALA A 152 -11.87 0.90 16.30
CA ALA A 152 -12.28 2.30 16.16
C ALA A 152 -11.10 3.25 15.88
N GLN A 153 -9.93 2.97 16.47
CA GLN A 153 -8.69 3.69 16.20
C GLN A 153 -8.22 3.43 14.77
N TRP A 154 -8.16 2.17 14.36
CA TRP A 154 -7.82 1.78 12.99
C TRP A 154 -8.77 2.38 11.94
N PHE A 155 -10.08 2.27 12.17
CA PHE A 155 -11.07 2.78 11.24
C PHE A 155 -11.01 4.30 11.11
N ARG A 156 -10.64 5.01 12.19
CA ARG A 156 -10.39 6.45 12.13
C ARG A 156 -9.20 6.78 11.23
N GLU A 157 -8.11 6.03 11.33
CA GLU A 157 -6.94 6.20 10.45
C GLU A 157 -7.32 5.93 8.98
N GLU A 158 -8.12 4.89 8.74
CA GLU A 158 -8.65 4.59 7.41
C GLU A 158 -9.52 5.73 6.84
N LEU A 159 -10.38 6.36 7.67
CA LEU A 159 -11.16 7.52 7.26
C LEU A 159 -10.30 8.77 7.00
N ILE A 160 -9.23 8.96 7.75
CA ILE A 160 -8.24 10.01 7.50
C ILE A 160 -7.56 9.75 6.15
N GLY A 161 -7.13 8.51 5.89
CA GLY A 161 -6.56 8.08 4.62
C GLY A 161 -7.51 8.35 3.46
N LEU A 162 -8.77 7.95 3.57
CA LEU A 162 -9.81 8.26 2.59
C LEU A 162 -9.95 9.76 2.36
N SER A 163 -9.97 10.57 3.42
CA SER A 163 -10.09 12.03 3.31
C SER A 163 -8.91 12.63 2.55
N VAL A 164 -7.68 12.15 2.80
CA VAL A 164 -6.48 12.56 2.06
C VAL A 164 -6.59 12.15 0.60
N THR A 165 -6.99 10.91 0.30
CA THR A 165 -7.20 10.43 -1.07
C THR A 165 -8.23 11.25 -1.82
N LEU A 166 -9.34 11.63 -1.18
CA LEU A 166 -10.37 12.47 -1.78
C LEU A 166 -9.84 13.86 -2.15
N VAL A 167 -9.13 14.52 -1.22
CA VAL A 167 -8.59 15.86 -1.46
C VAL A 167 -7.48 15.82 -2.50
N ALA A 168 -6.49 14.94 -2.34
CA ALA A 168 -5.37 14.81 -3.26
C ALA A 168 -5.84 14.37 -4.65
N GLY A 169 -6.75 13.39 -4.71
CA GLY A 169 -7.36 12.90 -5.94
C GLY A 169 -8.15 13.98 -6.67
N ALA A 170 -8.96 14.77 -5.95
CA ALA A 170 -9.69 15.89 -6.55
C ALA A 170 -8.74 16.93 -7.17
N ILE A 171 -7.69 17.35 -6.44
CA ILE A 171 -6.69 18.30 -6.94
C ILE A 171 -6.00 17.76 -8.19
N LEU A 172 -5.57 16.50 -8.15
CA LEU A 172 -4.89 15.84 -9.25
C LEU A 172 -5.77 15.75 -10.51
N LEU A 173 -7.03 15.35 -10.35
CA LEU A 173 -7.97 15.22 -11.46
C LEU A 173 -8.34 16.57 -12.08
N ILE A 174 -8.36 17.65 -11.29
CA ILE A 174 -8.54 19.02 -11.82
C ILE A 174 -7.30 19.48 -12.60
N ALA A 175 -6.11 19.06 -12.18
CA ALA A 175 -4.84 19.49 -12.76
C ALA A 175 -4.50 18.81 -14.10
N LEU A 176 -5.04 17.60 -14.33
CA LEU A 176 -4.86 16.76 -15.52
C LEU A 176 -5.73 17.24 -16.69
#